data_AF-A0A7X6CUP6-F1
#
_entry.id   AF-A0A7X6CUP6-F1
#
_cell.length_a   1.000
_cell.length_b   1.000
_cell.length_c   1.000
_cell.angle_alpha   90.00
_cell.angle_beta   90.00
_cell.angle_gamma   90.00
#
_symmetry.space_group_name_H-M   'P 1'
#
loop_
_entity.id
_entity.type
_entity.pdbx_description
1 polymer ?
#
loop_
_entity_poly.entity_id
_entity_poly.type
_entity_poly.pdbx_seq_one_letter_code
_entity_poly.pdbx_strand_id
1 'polypeptide(L)' 'MEDFINNIIAPRIQADGGWVEFVSYSASRQHLTLIFRAECSKCIALARCCDWIRAQIKQQFDLIVTISAVPQKPFFWDR' A
#
# COMPACT_ATOMS: atom_id res chain seq x y z
N MET A 1 6.97 1.70 10.38
CA MET A 1 5.91 1.39 9.40
C MET A 1 6.33 1.83 8.01
N GLU A 2 6.69 3.11 7.84
CA GLU A 2 7.21 3.64 6.57
C GLU A 2 8.38 2.81 5.99
N ASP A 3 9.44 2.56 6.76
CA ASP A 3 10.58 1.73 6.30
C ASP A 3 10.17 0.33 5.86
N PHE A 4 9.20 -0.27 6.54
CA PHE A 4 8.70 -1.60 6.18
C PHE A 4 7.93 -1.55 4.86
N ILE A 5 7.11 -0.52 4.65
CA ILE A 5 6.42 -0.33 3.39
C ILE A 5 7.42 -0.09 2.25
N ASN A 6 8.36 0.83 2.44
CA ASN A 6 9.28 1.24 1.37
C ASN A 6 10.33 0.17 1.04
N ASN A 7 10.84 -0.57 2.02
CA ASN A 7 11.94 -1.50 1.79
C ASN A 7 11.49 -2.96 1.64
N ILE A 8 10.29 -3.35 2.10
CA ILE A 8 9.81 -4.73 2.06
C ILE A 8 8.59 -4.89 1.16
N ILE A 9 7.56 -4.03 1.33
CA ILE A 9 6.30 -4.16 0.59
C ILE A 9 6.43 -3.60 -0.83
N ALA A 10 6.97 -2.40 -0.99
CA ALA A 10 7.05 -1.71 -2.27
C ALA A 10 7.85 -2.50 -3.33
N PRO A 11 9.03 -3.07 -3.03
CA PRO A 11 9.78 -3.85 -4.03
C PRO A 11 9.03 -5.10 -4.48
N ARG A 12 8.28 -5.74 -3.58
CA ARG A 12 7.47 -6.93 -3.91
C ARG A 12 6.30 -6.57 -4.82
N ILE A 13 5.59 -5.49 -4.50
CA ILE A 13 4.49 -5.01 -5.36
C ILE A 13 5.01 -4.53 -6.72
N GLN A 14 6.19 -3.92 -6.77
CA GLN A 14 6.86 -3.54 -8.02
C GLN A 14 7.27 -4.74 -8.87
N ALA A 15 7.71 -5.84 -8.26
CA ALA A 15 8.00 -7.08 -8.98
C ALA A 15 6.74 -7.66 -9.67
N ASP A 16 5.56 -7.45 -9.08
CA ASP A 16 4.26 -7.83 -9.63
C ASP A 16 3.72 -6.77 -10.64
N GLY A 17 4.53 -5.78 -11.03
CA GLY A 17 4.16 -4.71 -11.95
C GLY A 17 3.34 -3.58 -11.33
N GLY A 18 3.20 -3.58 -10.01
CA GLY A 18 2.45 -2.58 -9.27
C GLY A 18 3.28 -1.43 -8.72
N TRP A 19 2.60 -0.40 -8.22
CA TRP A 19 3.26 0.73 -7.57
C TRP A 19 2.50 1.16 -6.33
N VAL A 20 3.21 1.22 -5.20
CA VAL A 20 2.67 1.61 -3.90
C VAL A 20 3.60 2.62 -3.23
N GLU A 21 3.01 3.62 -2.58
CA GLU A 21 3.73 4.64 -1.83
C GLU A 21 3.13 4.80 -0.43
N PHE A 22 4.01 4.96 0.56
CA PHE A 22 3.60 5.31 1.91
C PHE A 22 3.16 6.78 1.97
N VAL A 23 2.01 7.05 2.59
CA VAL A 23 1.55 8.42 2.85
C VAL A 23 1.61 8.74 4.32
N SER A 24 0.93 7.94 5.14
CA SER A 24 0.86 8.18 6.57
C SER A 24 0.42 6.93 7.32
N TYR A 25 0.81 6.87 8.59
CA TYR A 25 0.34 5.86 9.53
C TYR A 25 -0.07 6.53 10.84
N SER A 26 -1.31 6.29 11.26
CA SER A 26 -1.84 6.71 12.56
C SER A 26 -1.78 5.54 13.52
N ALA A 27 -0.86 5.59 14.49
CA ALA A 27 -0.73 4.55 15.52
C ALA A 27 -1.96 4.46 16.43
N SER A 28 -2.59 5.60 16.77
CA SER A 28 -3.78 5.64 17.64
C SER A 28 -5.01 5.03 17.00
N ARG A 29 -5.13 5.06 15.66
CA ARG A 29 -6.25 4.49 14.91
C ARG A 29 -5.87 3.22 14.13
N GLN A 30 -4.62 2.76 14.25
CA GLN A 30 -4.03 1.69 13.45
C GLN A 30 -4.38 1.81 11.96
N HIS A 31 -4.32 3.05 11.45
CA HIS A 31 -4.78 3.39 10.11
C HIS A 31 -3.59 3.72 9.22
N LEU A 32 -3.43 2.96 8.14
CA LEU A 32 -2.36 3.10 7.16
C LEU A 32 -2.94 3.65 5.85
N THR A 33 -2.41 4.77 5.38
CA THR A 33 -2.78 5.35 4.10
C THR A 33 -1.68 5.05 3.09
N LEU A 34 -2.06 4.41 1.98
CA LEU A 34 -1.16 4.08 0.88
C LEU A 34 -1.70 4.64 -0.43
N ILE A 35 -0.82 5.18 -1.26
CA ILE A 35 -1.16 5.54 -2.64
C ILE A 35 -0.82 4.35 -3.54
N PHE A 36 -1.77 3.98 -4.40
CA PHE A 36 -1.54 3.02 -5.48
C PHE A 36 -1.63 3.76 -6.82
N ARG A 37 -0.60 3.63 -7.65
CA ARG A 37 -0.50 4.31 -8.95
C ARG A 37 -0.71 3.35 -10.12
N ALA A 38 -0.85 3.91 -11.32
CA ALA A 38 -0.93 3.18 -12.59
C ALA A 38 -2.05 2.13 -12.61
N GLU A 39 -1.82 0.94 -13.14
CA GLU A 39 -2.85 -0.11 -13.27
C GLU A 39 -3.37 -0.61 -11.90
N CYS A 40 -2.57 -0.50 -10.84
CA CYS A 40 -3.02 -0.84 -9.48
C CYS A 40 -4.17 0.03 -8.99
N SER A 41 -4.28 1.28 -9.45
CA SER A 41 -5.37 2.19 -9.06
C SER A 41 -6.75 1.77 -9.58
N LYS A 42 -6.81 0.91 -10.61
CA LYS A 42 -8.04 0.40 -11.24
C LYS A 42 -8.18 -1.13 -11.15
N CYS A 43 -7.28 -1.78 -10.43
CA CYS A 43 -7.20 -3.23 -10.40
C CYS A 43 -8.28 -3.81 -9.48
N ILE A 44 -9.07 -4.77 -9.97
CA ILE A 44 -9.99 -5.59 -9.17
C ILE A 44 -9.25 -6.30 -8.01
N ALA A 45 -7.94 -6.56 -8.18
CA ALA A 45 -7.10 -7.17 -7.17
C ALA A 45 -6.57 -6.18 -6.11
N LEU A 46 -6.90 -4.88 -6.16
CA LEU A 46 -6.45 -3.91 -5.15
C LEU A 46 -6.85 -4.34 -3.73
N ALA A 47 -8.05 -4.91 -3.58
CA ALA A 47 -8.50 -5.49 -2.31
C ALA A 47 -7.57 -6.61 -1.84
N ARG A 48 -7.17 -7.52 -2.75
CA ARG A 48 -6.25 -8.62 -2.47
C ARG A 48 -4.85 -8.12 -2.11
N CYS A 49 -4.35 -7.09 -2.77
CA CYS A 49 -3.08 -6.45 -2.42
C CYS A 49 -3.15 -5.86 -1.00
N CYS A 50 -4.23 -5.14 -0.68
CA CYS A 50 -4.42 -4.60 0.67
C CYS A 50 -4.51 -5.70 1.72
N ASP A 51 -5.23 -6.79 1.46
CA ASP A 51 -5.33 -7.92 2.39
C ASP A 51 -3.99 -8.61 2.61
N TRP A 52 -3.20 -8.76 1.56
CA TRP A 52 -1.85 -9.29 1.68
C TRP A 52 -0.94 -8.36 2.51
N ILE A 53 -0.98 -7.05 2.28
CA ILE A 53 -0.22 -6.08 3.09
C ILE A 53 -0.65 -6.13 4.57
N ARG A 54 -1.96 -6.22 4.84
CA ARG A 54 -2.49 -6.39 6.21
C ARG A 54 -1.93 -7.66 6.86
N ALA A 55 -1.90 -8.76 6.13
CA ALA A 55 -1.36 -10.02 6.62
C ALA A 55 0.15 -9.91 6.92
N GLN A 56 0.93 -9.25 6.05
CA GLN A 56 2.37 -9.03 6.29
C GLN A 56 2.63 -8.14 7.51
N ILE A 57 1.84 -7.08 7.70
CA ILE A 57 1.95 -6.20 8.87
C ILE A 57 1.58 -6.95 10.15
N LYS A 58 0.54 -7.78 10.11
CA LYS A 58 0.17 -8.63 11.25
C LYS A 58 1.28 -9.64 11.57
N GLN A 59 1.88 -10.28 10.58
CA GLN A 59 2.98 -11.22 10.83
C GLN A 59 4.23 -10.55 11.41
N GLN A 60 4.59 -9.37 10.92
CA GLN A 60 5.82 -8.70 11.33
C GLN A 60 5.70 -7.94 12.66
N PHE A 61 4.53 -7.34 12.93
CA PHE A 61 4.33 -6.42 14.05
C PHE A 61 3.21 -6.83 15.02
N ASP A 62 2.49 -7.92 14.75
CA ASP A 62 1.28 -8.34 15.47
C ASP A 62 0.20 -7.24 15.55
N LEU A 63 0.12 -6.42 14.49
CA LEU A 63 -0.82 -5.31 14.40
C LEU A 63 -1.93 -5.60 13.38
N ILE A 64 -3.16 -5.26 13.77
CA ILE A 64 -4.31 -5.25 12.86
C ILE A 64 -4.47 -3.83 12.35
N VAL A 65 -4.20 -3.60 11.07
CA VAL A 65 -4.28 -2.26 10.48
C VAL A 65 -5.42 -2.14 9.48
N THR A 66 -6.07 -0.97 9.50
CA THR A 66 -6.98 -0.58 8.44
C THR A 66 -6.19 0.14 7.36
N ILE A 67 -6.27 -0.35 6.11
CA ILE A 67 -5.60 0.28 4.97
C ILE A 67 -6.61 1.10 4.18
N SER A 68 -6.32 2.38 3.98
CA SER A 68 -6.98 3.24 3.00
C SER A 68 -6.10 3.35 1.76
N ALA A 69 -6.60 2.84 0.64
CA ALA A 69 -5.93 2.90 -0.65
C ALA A 69 -6.42 4.14 -1.40
N VAL A 70 -5.54 5.10 -1.62
CA VAL A 70 -5.81 6.29 -2.41
C VAL A 70 -5.37 6.02 -3.85
N PRO A 71 -6.31 5.87 -4.81
CA PRO A 71 -5.95 5.74 -6.21
C PRO A 71 -5.46 7.10 -6.72
N GLN A 72 -4.26 7.15 -7.26
CA GLN A 72 -3.75 8.36 -7.91
C GLN A 72 -3.54 8.13 -9.40
N LYS A 73 -3.79 9.18 -10.19
CA LYS A 73 -3.55 9.16 -11.64
C LYS A 73 -2.06 8.82 -11.91
N PRO A 74 -1.76 8.16 -13.03
CA PRO A 74 -0.38 7.92 -13.42
C PRO A 74 0.38 9.25 -13.61
N PHE A 75 1.69 9.24 -13.35
CA PHE A 75 2.59 10.40 -13.38
C PHE A 75 2.49 11.27 -14.66
N PHE A 76 2.08 10.69 -15.79
CA PHE A 76 2.00 11.36 -17.09
C PHE A 76 0.79 12.31 -17.24
N TRP A 77 -0.16 12.32 -16.29
CA TRP A 77 -1.32 13.22 -16.29
C TRP A 77 -1.21 14.37 -15.27
N ASP A 78 -0.06 14.52 -14.60
CA ASP A 78 0.23 15.65 -13.70
C ASP A 78 0.75 16.90 -14.46
N ARG A 79 0.33 17.09 -15.72
CA ARG A 79 0.62 18.30 -16.52
C ARG A 79 -0.57 19.25 -16.55
#